data_AF-A0A8H5HMD2-F1
#
_entry.id   AF-A0A8H5HMD2-F1
#
_cell.length_a   1.000
_cell.length_b   1.000
_cell.length_c   1.000
_cell.angle_alpha   90.00
_cell.angle_beta   90.00
_cell.angle_gamma   90.00
#
_symmetry.space_group_name_H-M   'P 1'
#
loop_
_entity.id
_entity.type
_entity.pdbx_description
1 polymer ?
#
loop_
_entity_poly.entity_id
_entity_poly.type
_entity_poly.pdbx_seq_one_letter_code
_entity_poly.pdbx_strand_id
1 'polypeptide(L)'
;MLLAVPQSHVSSSSLPNHSNRSRVYGLPNVCTTYEYVHEGGYISSALAYVYINQHPQNALIRGVNSIYEAAPLANKGKLAAPFLRYVIMVSDMLRLHLEGDQMFFTRRNTQGKSIVDFLGIAESHSNNFSGLFTFLTGLQQKLKSWNKSPETYSYIDLRGSLGTLGPLMLRSMESQAKNLIWLASHSDMAVLLPFVLSHHDPVTSAKWPTVAPEGLKMVPGFVKKDTPCWEFAPFDPVTKQRRPTPSPAR
;
A
#
# COMPACT_ATOMS: atom_id res chain seq x y z
N MET A 1 19.18 6.04 13.47
CA MET A 1 18.77 5.32 12.26
C MET A 1 17.66 6.14 11.64
N LEU A 2 17.97 6.86 10.56
CA LEU A 2 16.95 7.52 9.76
C LEU A 2 16.65 6.60 8.59
N LEU A 3 15.42 6.11 8.51
CA LEU A 3 14.94 5.42 7.32
C LEU A 3 14.82 6.47 6.21
N ALA A 4 15.74 6.43 5.25
CA ALA A 4 15.60 7.18 4.03
C ALA A 4 14.56 6.47 3.15
N VAL A 5 13.60 7.24 2.63
CA VAL A 5 12.74 6.76 1.56
C VAL A 5 13.65 6.52 0.35
N PRO A 6 13.70 5.32 -0.25
CA PRO A 6 14.32 5.16 -1.54
C PRO A 6 13.58 6.08 -2.50
N GLN A 7 14.20 7.17 -2.96
CA GLN A 7 13.70 7.85 -4.14
C GLN A 7 13.93 6.89 -5.30
N SER A 8 12.93 6.07 -5.60
CA SER A 8 12.90 5.34 -6.85
C SER A 8 12.81 6.40 -7.95
N HIS A 9 13.94 6.87 -8.44
CA HIS A 9 14.01 7.41 -9.78
C HIS A 9 13.65 6.26 -10.70
N VAL A 10 12.35 6.13 -11.01
CA VAL A 10 11.90 5.30 -12.12
C VAL A 10 12.38 6.04 -13.36
N SER A 11 13.63 5.75 -13.77
CA SER A 11 14.15 6.25 -15.02
C SER A 11 13.28 5.68 -16.15
N SER A 12 12.82 6.54 -17.05
CA SER A 12 12.07 6.12 -18.24
C SER A 12 12.79 5.04 -19.06
N SER A 13 14.12 4.95 -18.93
CA SER A 13 14.97 3.95 -19.60
C SER A 13 14.96 2.54 -18.98
N SER A 14 14.34 2.35 -17.81
CA SER A 14 14.30 1.05 -17.11
C SER A 14 13.04 0.22 -17.38
N LEU A 15 12.13 0.74 -18.20
CA LEU A 15 10.99 -0.02 -18.71
C LEU A 15 11.46 -0.91 -19.89
N PRO A 16 11.02 -2.18 -19.94
CA PRO A 16 11.47 -3.10 -20.98
C PRO A 16 11.08 -2.60 -22.38
N ASN A 17 12.04 -2.57 -23.29
CA ASN A 17 11.83 -2.25 -24.70
C ASN A 17 10.87 -3.30 -25.30
N HIS A 18 9.68 -2.87 -25.75
CA HIS A 18 8.55 -3.74 -26.08
C HIS A 18 8.68 -4.52 -27.41
N SER A 19 9.87 -4.61 -28.00
CA SER A 19 10.07 -5.23 -29.32
C SER A 19 10.23 -6.76 -29.33
N ASN A 20 10.28 -7.44 -28.18
CA ASN A 20 10.38 -8.90 -28.11
C ASN A 20 9.35 -9.50 -27.14
N ARG A 21 8.14 -9.79 -27.63
CA ARG A 21 7.20 -10.71 -26.96
C ARG A 21 6.92 -11.90 -27.88
N SER A 22 7.49 -13.05 -27.52
CA SER A 22 7.22 -14.34 -28.15
C SER A 22 5.80 -14.82 -27.84
N ARG A 23 5.15 -15.31 -28.89
CA ARG A 23 3.81 -15.91 -28.92
C ARG A 23 3.70 -17.11 -27.97
N VAL A 24 3.01 -16.95 -26.85
CA VAL A 24 2.34 -18.06 -26.17
C VAL A 24 0.95 -17.54 -25.80
N TYR A 25 -0.08 -18.30 -26.19
CA TYR A 25 -1.52 -18.01 -26.09
C TYR A 25 -2.07 -17.09 -27.20
N GLY A 26 -2.65 -17.72 -28.23
CA GLY A 26 -3.32 -17.07 -29.37
C GLY A 26 -4.63 -16.37 -29.01
N LEU A 27 -4.55 -15.27 -28.27
CA LEU A 27 -5.62 -14.27 -28.17
C LEU A 27 -5.35 -13.12 -29.16
N PRO A 28 -6.39 -12.49 -29.75
CA PRO A 28 -6.18 -11.39 -30.68
C PRO A 28 -5.52 -10.19 -29.97
N ASN A 29 -4.45 -9.69 -30.60
CA ASN A 29 -3.73 -8.48 -30.21
C ASN A 29 -4.67 -7.27 -30.10
N VAL A 30 -5.07 -6.89 -28.89
CA VAL A 30 -5.49 -5.52 -28.57
C VAL A 30 -5.05 -5.18 -27.15
N CYS A 31 -3.79 -4.78 -27.01
CA CYS A 31 -3.35 -4.03 -25.84
C CYS A 31 -2.46 -2.89 -26.34
N THR A 32 -3.10 -1.80 -26.77
CA THR A 32 -2.44 -0.53 -27.03
C THR A 32 -1.99 0.06 -25.70
N THR A 33 -0.70 -0.08 -25.40
CA THR A 33 -0.02 0.73 -24.40
C THR A 33 -0.05 2.18 -24.85
N TYR A 34 -0.70 3.06 -24.08
CA TYR A 34 -0.58 4.49 -24.26
C TYR A 34 0.78 4.95 -23.71
N GLU A 35 1.69 5.33 -24.60
CA GLU A 35 2.83 6.18 -24.28
C GLU A 35 2.38 7.65 -24.38
N TYR A 36 2.79 8.54 -23.45
CA TYR A 36 3.49 9.81 -23.77
C TYR A 36 3.70 10.81 -22.59
N VAL A 37 4.91 11.39 -22.59
CA VAL A 37 5.48 12.74 -22.31
C VAL A 37 4.98 13.64 -21.17
N HIS A 38 5.97 14.08 -20.39
CA HIS A 38 5.88 14.99 -19.25
C HIS A 38 6.18 16.45 -19.66
N GLU A 39 5.12 17.24 -19.87
CA GLU A 39 5.04 18.73 -19.70
C GLU A 39 3.58 19.22 -19.89
N GLY A 40 2.61 18.42 -19.40
CA GLY A 40 1.17 18.66 -19.55
C GLY A 40 0.30 17.39 -19.72
N GLY A 41 0.85 16.19 -19.49
CA GLY A 41 0.25 14.89 -19.82
C GLY A 41 -0.35 14.10 -18.65
N TYR A 42 -1.23 13.16 -19.00
CA TYR A 42 -1.93 12.24 -18.08
C TYR A 42 -1.00 11.16 -17.51
N ILE A 43 -1.07 10.93 -16.20
CA ILE A 43 -0.34 9.87 -15.49
C ILE A 43 -1.00 8.52 -15.80
N SER A 44 -0.22 7.49 -16.15
CA SER A 44 -0.76 6.14 -16.36
C SER A 44 -1.39 5.60 -15.06
N SER A 45 -2.50 4.88 -15.16
CA SER A 45 -3.18 4.26 -14.01
C SER A 45 -2.24 3.38 -13.18
N ALA A 46 -1.28 2.73 -13.85
CA ALA A 46 -0.20 1.97 -13.24
C ALA A 46 0.68 2.83 -12.33
N LEU A 47 1.15 3.97 -12.84
CA LEU A 47 2.02 4.89 -12.10
C LEU A 47 1.23 5.56 -10.96
N ALA A 48 -0.03 5.95 -11.21
CA ALA A 48 -0.92 6.50 -10.20
C ALA A 48 -1.15 5.50 -9.05
N TYR A 49 -1.33 4.22 -9.34
CA TYR A 49 -1.47 3.18 -8.32
C TYR A 49 -0.19 3.00 -7.49
N VAL A 50 0.99 3.03 -8.12
CA VAL A 50 2.27 3.03 -7.40
C VAL A 50 2.36 4.23 -6.46
N TYR A 51 2.03 5.43 -6.92
CA TYR A 51 2.04 6.63 -6.07
C TYR A 51 1.04 6.57 -4.91
N ILE A 52 -0.17 6.07 -5.16
CA ILE A 52 -1.21 5.92 -4.13
C ILE A 52 -0.74 4.94 -3.05
N ASN A 53 -0.12 3.83 -3.42
CA ASN A 53 0.38 2.83 -2.47
C ASN A 53 1.67 3.26 -1.75
N GLN A 54 2.51 4.10 -2.38
CA GLN A 54 3.70 4.66 -1.73
C GLN A 54 3.36 5.70 -0.65
N HIS A 55 2.20 6.36 -0.72
CA HIS A 55 1.87 7.42 0.20
C HIS A 55 1.71 6.96 1.66
N PRO A 56 0.91 5.91 1.98
CA PRO A 56 0.84 5.34 3.32
C PRO A 56 2.20 4.88 3.85
N GLN A 57 3.00 4.21 3.01
CA GLN A 57 4.33 3.73 3.39
C GLN A 57 5.26 4.87 3.81
N ASN A 58 5.28 5.95 3.03
CA ASN A 58 6.07 7.14 3.33
C ASN A 58 5.61 7.84 4.61
N ALA A 59 4.31 7.89 4.87
CA ALA A 59 3.77 8.42 6.12
C ALA A 59 4.21 7.58 7.33
N LEU A 60 4.18 6.25 7.22
CA LEU A 60 4.62 5.34 8.28
C LEU A 60 6.12 5.45 8.55
N ILE A 61 6.96 5.50 7.49
CA ILE A 61 8.40 5.74 7.62
C ILE A 61 8.68 7.04 8.38
N ARG A 62 8.00 8.14 8.00
CA ARG A 62 8.14 9.43 8.69
C ARG A 62 7.72 9.33 10.15
N GLY A 63 6.61 8.66 10.45
CA GLY A 63 6.15 8.41 11.82
C GLY A 63 7.22 7.70 12.66
N VAL A 64 7.81 6.62 12.13
CA VAL A 64 8.89 5.86 12.80
C VAL A 64 10.14 6.72 13.02
N ASN A 65 10.56 7.49 12.02
CA ASN A 65 11.70 8.40 12.15
C ASN A 65 11.45 9.47 13.22
N SER A 66 10.25 10.06 13.25
CA SER A 66 9.88 11.04 14.29
C SER A 66 9.93 10.43 15.69
N ILE A 67 9.51 9.17 15.86
CA ILE A 67 9.64 8.46 17.15
C ILE A 67 11.11 8.31 17.51
N TYR A 68 11.94 7.87 16.57
CA TYR A 68 13.37 7.67 16.81
C TYR A 68 14.03 8.97 17.31
N GLU A 69 13.76 10.09 16.65
CA GLU A 69 14.33 11.39 17.02
C GLU A 69 13.78 11.93 18.35
N ALA A 70 12.48 11.81 18.59
CA ALA A 70 11.84 12.33 19.81
C ALA A 70 12.11 11.47 21.07
N ALA A 71 12.51 10.20 20.90
CA ALA A 71 12.67 9.25 22.00
C ALA A 71 13.55 9.75 23.18
N PRO A 72 14.74 10.35 22.98
CA PRO A 72 15.55 10.87 24.09
C PRO A 72 14.96 12.10 24.76
N LEU A 73 14.17 12.90 24.03
CA LEU A 73 13.53 14.11 24.54
C LEU A 73 12.38 13.74 25.48
N ALA A 74 11.62 12.69 25.14
CA ALA A 74 10.55 12.17 25.96
C ALA A 74 11.03 11.60 27.30
N ASN A 75 12.30 11.17 27.40
CA ASN A 75 12.90 10.61 28.61
C ASN A 75 13.13 11.65 29.72
N LYS A 76 13.07 12.96 29.40
CA LYS A 76 13.41 14.05 30.32
C LYS A 76 12.18 14.67 31.02
N GLY A 77 11.27 13.84 31.56
CA GLY A 77 10.21 14.30 32.47
C GLY A 77 8.78 13.95 32.06
N LYS A 78 7.85 14.93 32.19
CA LYS A 78 6.38 14.74 32.07
C LYS A 78 5.88 14.35 30.67
N LEU A 79 6.76 14.23 29.67
CA LEU A 79 6.40 13.95 28.28
C LEU A 79 6.40 12.45 27.93
N ALA A 80 6.89 11.57 28.80
CA ALA A 80 6.96 10.13 28.53
C ALA A 80 5.58 9.53 28.20
N ALA A 81 4.55 9.83 29.00
CA ALA A 81 3.20 9.29 28.79
C ALA A 81 2.55 9.73 27.46
N PRO A 82 2.46 11.03 27.10
CA PRO A 82 1.91 11.43 25.80
C PRO A 82 2.75 10.93 24.63
N PHE A 83 4.08 10.86 24.76
CA PHE A 83 4.95 10.29 23.75
C PHE A 83 4.64 8.80 23.53
N LEU A 84 4.58 7.99 24.58
CA LEU A 84 4.27 6.55 24.47
C LEU A 84 2.92 6.28 23.82
N ARG A 85 1.89 7.10 24.10
CA ARG A 85 0.60 7.01 23.39
C ARG A 85 0.75 7.24 21.88
N TYR A 86 1.57 8.21 21.48
CA TYR A 86 1.88 8.43 20.07
C TYR A 86 2.61 7.22 19.44
N VAL A 87 3.60 6.66 20.14
CA VAL A 87 4.35 5.47 19.66
C VAL A 87 3.42 4.27 19.46
N ILE A 88 2.48 4.03 20.40
CA ILE A 88 1.47 2.97 20.28
C ILE A 88 0.61 3.20 19.03
N MET A 89 0.08 4.40 18.84
CA MET A 89 -0.77 4.72 17.69
C MET A 89 -0.05 4.49 16.34
N VAL A 90 1.21 4.92 16.22
CA VAL A 90 2.00 4.68 15.00
C VAL A 90 2.27 3.19 14.80
N SER A 91 2.55 2.45 15.87
CA SER A 91 2.78 0.99 15.81
C SER A 91 1.51 0.25 15.39
N ASP A 92 0.35 0.66 15.89
CA ASP A 92 -0.96 0.11 15.51
C ASP A 92 -1.28 0.41 14.05
N MET A 93 -1.05 1.64 13.58
CA MET A 93 -1.22 2.01 12.18
C MET A 93 -0.31 1.20 11.24
N LEU A 94 0.95 1.00 11.63
CA LEU A 94 1.88 0.18 10.87
C LEU A 94 1.40 -1.27 10.79
N ARG A 95 0.96 -1.84 11.91
CA ARG A 95 0.41 -3.20 11.95
C ARG A 95 -0.83 -3.33 11.06
N LEU A 96 -1.80 -2.41 11.19
CA LEU A 96 -3.03 -2.42 10.38
C LEU A 96 -2.72 -2.32 8.89
N HIS A 97 -1.76 -1.49 8.49
CA HIS A 97 -1.33 -1.39 7.09
C HIS A 97 -0.79 -2.73 6.57
N LEU A 98 0.09 -3.39 7.34
CA LEU A 98 0.66 -4.68 6.97
C LEU A 98 -0.38 -5.80 6.93
N GLU A 99 -1.35 -5.81 7.86
CA GLU A 99 -2.49 -6.73 7.84
C GLU A 99 -3.35 -6.50 6.58
N GLY A 100 -3.61 -5.24 6.23
CA GLY A 100 -4.29 -4.85 5.00
C GLY A 100 -3.59 -5.37 3.75
N ASP A 101 -2.27 -5.17 3.66
CA ASP A 101 -1.47 -5.65 2.53
C ASP A 101 -1.47 -7.18 2.46
N GLN A 102 -1.26 -7.86 3.60
CA GLN A 102 -1.30 -9.33 3.63
C GLN A 102 -2.66 -9.83 3.15
N MET A 103 -3.76 -9.29 3.66
CA MET A 103 -5.10 -9.66 3.21
C MET A 103 -5.30 -9.37 1.73
N PHE A 104 -4.88 -8.21 1.24
CA PHE A 104 -5.01 -7.85 -0.18
C PHE A 104 -4.32 -8.88 -1.08
N PHE A 105 -3.08 -9.26 -0.76
CA PHE A 105 -2.32 -10.18 -1.59
C PHE A 105 -2.74 -11.65 -1.45
N THR A 106 -3.16 -12.07 -0.27
CA THR A 106 -3.39 -13.50 0.06
C THR A 106 -4.87 -13.91 0.11
N ARG A 107 -5.81 -12.97 0.17
CA ARG A 107 -7.25 -13.28 0.16
C ARG A 107 -7.61 -13.99 -1.14
N ARG A 108 -8.18 -15.18 -0.99
CA ARG A 108 -8.64 -16.00 -2.11
C ARG A 108 -10.00 -15.51 -2.62
N ASN A 109 -10.18 -15.53 -3.93
CA ASN A 109 -11.46 -15.28 -4.58
C ASN A 109 -12.37 -16.54 -4.50
N THR A 110 -13.53 -16.49 -5.15
CA THR A 110 -14.49 -17.63 -5.21
C THR A 110 -13.94 -18.87 -5.90
N GLN A 111 -12.86 -18.75 -6.67
CA GLN A 111 -12.15 -19.86 -7.31
C GLN A 111 -10.99 -20.39 -6.45
N GLY A 112 -10.83 -19.88 -5.22
CA GLY A 112 -9.76 -20.30 -4.32
C GLY A 112 -8.38 -19.74 -4.67
N LYS A 113 -8.28 -18.78 -5.61
CA LYS A 113 -7.02 -18.14 -6.04
C LYS A 113 -6.85 -16.76 -5.42
N SER A 114 -5.67 -16.49 -4.88
CA SER A 114 -5.22 -15.18 -4.38
C SER A 114 -4.53 -14.36 -5.47
N ILE A 115 -4.24 -13.07 -5.20
CA ILE A 115 -3.43 -12.26 -6.12
C ILE A 115 -2.07 -12.93 -6.33
N VAL A 116 -1.41 -13.39 -5.26
CA VAL A 116 -0.11 -14.08 -5.37
C VAL A 116 -0.18 -15.27 -6.33
N ASP A 117 -1.26 -16.07 -6.26
CA ASP A 117 -1.47 -17.21 -7.18
C ASP A 117 -1.63 -16.76 -8.63
N PHE A 118 -2.35 -15.66 -8.88
CA PHE A 118 -2.51 -15.10 -10.23
C PHE A 118 -1.23 -14.52 -10.79
N LEU A 119 -0.41 -13.88 -9.96
CA LEU A 119 0.85 -13.29 -10.38
C LEU A 119 1.94 -14.36 -10.60
N GLY A 120 1.70 -15.62 -10.20
CA GLY A 120 2.70 -16.68 -10.26
C GLY A 120 3.95 -16.35 -9.44
N ILE A 121 3.81 -15.46 -8.44
CA ILE A 121 4.91 -15.08 -7.56
C ILE A 121 5.17 -16.29 -6.68
N ALA A 122 6.34 -16.91 -6.85
CA ALA A 122 6.76 -18.04 -6.03
C ALA A 122 6.56 -17.72 -4.54
N GLU A 123 6.14 -18.69 -3.73
CA GLU A 123 5.94 -18.47 -2.28
C GLU A 123 7.17 -17.88 -1.59
N SER A 124 8.37 -18.10 -2.12
CA SER A 124 9.64 -17.50 -1.68
C SER A 124 9.74 -15.98 -1.87
N HIS A 125 8.85 -15.39 -2.67
CA HIS A 125 8.66 -13.95 -2.88
C HIS A 125 7.35 -13.45 -2.29
N SER A 126 6.53 -14.34 -1.71
CA SER A 126 5.40 -13.89 -0.90
C SER A 126 5.94 -13.10 0.28
N ASN A 127 5.36 -11.92 0.51
CA ASN A 127 5.76 -11.04 1.60
C ASN A 127 5.54 -11.77 2.93
N ASN A 128 6.55 -12.47 3.42
CA ASN A 128 6.47 -13.14 4.70
C ASN A 128 6.58 -12.08 5.81
N PHE A 129 5.44 -11.46 6.10
CA PHE A 129 5.30 -10.49 7.17
C PHE A 129 5.36 -11.11 8.57
N SER A 130 5.47 -12.45 8.71
CA SER A 130 5.43 -13.11 10.03
C SER A 130 6.49 -12.59 10.99
N GLY A 131 7.72 -12.37 10.51
CA GLY A 131 8.80 -11.79 11.31
C GLY A 131 8.47 -10.36 11.75
N LEU A 132 7.85 -9.57 10.87
CA LEU A 132 7.46 -8.19 11.16
C LEU A 132 6.28 -8.13 12.14
N PHE A 133 5.27 -9.01 11.99
CA PHE A 133 4.16 -9.11 12.94
C PHE A 133 4.59 -9.59 14.32
N THR A 134 5.49 -10.58 14.36
CA THR A 134 6.06 -11.07 15.63
C THR A 134 6.80 -9.93 16.33
N PHE A 135 7.63 -9.20 15.58
CA PHE A 135 8.35 -8.04 16.10
C PHE A 135 7.40 -6.95 16.61
N LEU A 136 6.40 -6.55 15.81
CA LEU A 136 5.45 -5.50 16.19
C LEU A 136 4.60 -5.90 17.40
N THR A 137 4.23 -7.17 17.52
CA THR A 137 3.52 -7.68 18.70
C THR A 137 4.38 -7.57 19.95
N GLY A 138 5.66 -7.94 19.88
CA GLY A 138 6.61 -7.77 20.99
C GLY A 138 6.82 -6.30 21.35
N LEU A 139 6.97 -5.42 20.36
CA LEU A 139 7.07 -3.98 20.58
C LEU A 139 5.80 -3.42 21.24
N GLN A 140 4.60 -3.78 20.76
CA GLN A 140 3.33 -3.36 21.35
C GLN A 140 3.19 -3.81 22.80
N GLN A 141 3.60 -5.04 23.14
CA GLN A 141 3.60 -5.51 24.53
C GLN A 141 4.53 -4.65 25.41
N LYS A 142 5.73 -4.33 24.91
CA LYS A 142 6.69 -3.46 25.60
C LYS A 142 6.14 -2.04 25.80
N LEU A 143 5.54 -1.46 24.76
CA LEU A 143 4.93 -0.13 24.81
C LEU A 143 3.74 -0.08 25.78
N LYS A 144 2.91 -1.13 25.83
CA LYS A 144 1.81 -1.23 26.81
C LYS A 144 2.34 -1.31 28.24
N SER A 145 3.45 -2.01 28.46
CA SER A 145 4.13 -2.05 29.78
C SER A 145 4.62 -0.65 30.18
N TRP A 146 5.38 0.02 29.31
CA TRP A 146 5.84 1.39 29.57
C TRP A 146 4.69 2.40 29.72
N ASN A 147 3.57 2.22 29.02
CA ASN A 147 2.43 3.13 29.18
C ASN A 147 1.72 2.96 30.53
N LYS A 148 1.80 1.77 31.16
CA LYS A 148 1.32 1.53 32.54
C LYS A 148 2.29 2.09 33.58
N SER A 149 3.60 2.05 33.28
CA SER A 149 4.69 2.49 34.16
C SER A 149 5.67 3.39 33.40
N PRO A 150 5.31 4.65 33.08
CA PRO A 150 6.11 5.54 32.22
C PRO A 150 7.52 5.82 32.73
N GLU A 151 7.75 5.71 34.04
CA GLU A 151 9.06 5.84 34.69
C GLU A 151 10.05 4.73 34.30
N THR A 152 9.55 3.60 33.77
CA THR A 152 10.38 2.48 33.30
C THR A 152 10.73 2.57 31.82
N TYR A 153 10.26 3.62 31.14
CA TYR A 153 10.58 3.87 29.74
C TYR A 153 12.09 4.01 29.53
N SER A 154 12.62 3.32 28.52
CA SER A 154 14.01 3.43 28.09
C SER A 154 14.05 3.82 26.61
N TYR A 155 14.55 5.03 26.32
CA TYR A 155 14.72 5.47 24.94
C TYR A 155 15.79 4.64 24.21
N ILE A 156 16.79 4.12 24.94
CA ILE A 156 17.84 3.25 24.38
C ILE A 156 17.20 1.96 23.86
N ASP A 157 16.36 1.35 24.69
CA ASP A 157 15.61 0.14 24.34
C ASP A 157 14.66 0.34 23.17
N LEU A 158 13.93 1.47 23.17
CA LEU A 158 13.02 1.81 22.08
C LEU A 158 13.81 2.01 20.78
N ARG A 159 14.90 2.79 20.81
CA ARG A 159 15.76 2.99 19.64
C ARG A 159 16.40 1.70 19.16
N GLY A 160 16.82 0.81 20.06
CA GLY A 160 17.32 -0.52 19.73
C GLY A 160 16.26 -1.34 18.97
N SER A 161 15.03 -1.34 19.49
CA SER A 161 13.89 -2.01 18.84
C SER A 161 13.62 -1.41 17.45
N LEU A 162 13.54 -0.08 17.33
CA LEU A 162 13.35 0.59 16.04
C LEU A 162 14.51 0.34 15.05
N GLY A 163 15.73 0.16 15.57
CA GLY A 163 16.90 -0.24 14.79
C GLY A 163 16.74 -1.61 14.13
N THR A 164 16.06 -2.55 14.79
CA THR A 164 15.69 -3.85 14.22
C THR A 164 14.49 -3.77 13.28
N LEU A 165 13.51 -2.91 13.60
CA LEU A 165 12.31 -2.71 12.78
C LEU A 165 12.65 -2.17 11.39
N GLY A 166 13.56 -1.21 11.31
CA GLY A 166 13.82 -0.49 10.07
C GLY A 166 14.25 -1.37 8.89
N PRO A 167 15.25 -2.28 9.03
CA PRO A 167 15.62 -3.19 7.96
C PRO A 167 14.49 -4.16 7.56
N LEU A 168 13.62 -4.55 8.51
CA LEU A 168 12.45 -5.39 8.21
C LEU A 168 11.42 -4.63 7.38
N MET A 169 11.11 -3.37 7.74
CA MET A 169 10.22 -2.51 6.99
C MET A 169 10.75 -2.24 5.58
N LEU A 170 12.04 -1.94 5.44
CA LEU A 170 12.64 -1.64 4.15
C LEU A 170 12.52 -2.84 3.19
N ARG A 171 12.91 -4.05 3.63
CA ARG A 171 12.77 -5.27 2.82
C ARG A 171 11.32 -5.52 2.40
N SER A 172 10.38 -5.30 3.32
CA SER A 172 8.96 -5.45 3.06
C SER A 172 8.46 -4.47 2.00
N MET A 173 8.82 -3.19 2.12
CA MET A 173 8.41 -2.15 1.18
C MET A 173 9.06 -2.31 -0.19
N GLU A 174 10.33 -2.71 -0.25
CA GLU A 174 11.02 -3.05 -1.51
C GLU A 174 10.33 -4.20 -2.24
N SER A 175 9.93 -5.24 -1.51
CA SER A 175 9.20 -6.38 -2.07
C SER A 175 7.81 -5.97 -2.59
N GLN A 176 7.08 -5.15 -1.83
CA GLN A 176 5.81 -4.58 -2.28
C GLN A 176 5.99 -3.70 -3.53
N ALA A 177 6.99 -2.83 -3.56
CA ALA A 177 7.28 -2.00 -4.73
C ALA A 177 7.56 -2.85 -5.97
N LYS A 178 8.35 -3.92 -5.84
CA LYS A 178 8.60 -4.88 -6.93
C LYS A 178 7.32 -5.55 -7.40
N ASN A 179 6.44 -5.99 -6.48
CA ASN A 179 5.16 -6.60 -6.84
C ASN A 179 4.23 -5.62 -7.56
N LEU A 180 4.22 -4.34 -7.14
CA LEU A 180 3.44 -3.29 -7.79
C LEU A 180 3.97 -2.98 -9.20
N ILE A 181 5.29 -2.92 -9.38
CA ILE A 181 5.92 -2.74 -10.70
C ILE A 181 5.64 -3.94 -11.61
N TRP A 182 5.69 -5.16 -11.06
CA TRP A 182 5.35 -6.37 -11.81
C TRP A 182 3.89 -6.35 -12.26
N LEU A 183 2.96 -6.06 -11.33
CA LEU A 183 1.54 -5.93 -11.62
C LEU A 183 1.30 -4.85 -12.69
N ALA A 184 1.99 -3.73 -12.56
CA ALA A 184 1.95 -2.63 -13.52
C ALA A 184 2.40 -3.01 -14.94
N SER A 185 3.35 -3.93 -15.06
CA SER A 185 3.91 -4.36 -16.36
C SER A 185 3.22 -5.60 -16.96
N HIS A 186 2.42 -6.31 -16.16
CA HIS A 186 1.80 -7.59 -16.54
C HIS A 186 0.27 -7.60 -16.43
N SER A 187 -0.34 -6.51 -15.96
CA SER A 187 -1.80 -6.35 -15.88
C SER A 187 -2.22 -5.04 -16.53
N ASP A 188 -3.43 -5.01 -17.10
CA ASP A 188 -4.05 -3.75 -17.52
C ASP A 188 -4.48 -2.96 -16.28
N MET A 189 -3.56 -2.15 -15.75
CA MET A 189 -3.77 -1.36 -14.52
C MET A 189 -4.92 -0.36 -14.63
N ALA A 190 -5.46 -0.14 -15.84
CA ALA A 190 -6.71 0.58 -16.04
C ALA A 190 -7.84 0.05 -15.14
N VAL A 191 -7.84 -1.25 -14.80
CA VAL A 191 -8.87 -1.85 -13.95
C VAL A 191 -8.71 -1.49 -12.46
N LEU A 192 -7.49 -1.21 -11.99
CA LEU A 192 -7.23 -1.00 -10.56
C LEU A 192 -7.71 0.34 -10.05
N LEU A 193 -7.60 1.41 -10.84
CA LEU A 193 -8.05 2.73 -10.39
C LEU A 193 -9.57 2.76 -10.13
N PRO A 194 -10.44 2.32 -11.06
CA PRO A 194 -11.86 2.16 -10.77
C PRO A 194 -12.12 1.19 -9.62
N PHE A 195 -11.36 0.10 -9.48
CA PHE A 195 -11.51 -0.82 -8.37
C PHE A 195 -11.27 -0.15 -7.00
N VAL A 196 -10.14 0.54 -6.84
CA VAL A 196 -9.83 1.31 -5.62
C VAL A 196 -10.90 2.35 -5.37
N LEU A 197 -11.33 3.08 -6.41
CA LEU A 197 -12.32 4.13 -6.27
C LEU A 197 -13.71 3.61 -5.91
N SER A 198 -14.09 2.43 -6.40
CA SER A 198 -15.40 1.81 -6.20
C SER A 198 -15.52 1.03 -4.89
N HIS A 199 -14.41 0.76 -4.22
CA HIS A 199 -14.36 0.09 -2.90
C HIS A 199 -13.92 1.03 -1.78
N HIS A 200 -13.62 2.28 -2.11
CA HIS A 200 -13.30 3.32 -1.14
C HIS A 200 -14.57 4.03 -0.68
N ASP A 201 -14.94 3.84 0.59
CA ASP A 201 -16.03 4.59 1.22
C ASP A 201 -15.57 6.03 1.54
N PRO A 202 -16.11 7.06 0.85
CA PRO A 202 -15.72 8.45 1.07
C PRO A 202 -16.11 8.99 2.45
N VAL A 203 -17.08 8.39 3.13
CA VAL A 203 -17.56 8.83 4.45
C VAL A 203 -16.61 8.35 5.54
N THR A 204 -16.24 7.07 5.53
CA THR A 204 -15.37 6.50 6.57
C THR A 204 -13.89 6.79 6.34
N SER A 205 -13.53 7.19 5.11
CA SER A 205 -12.14 7.36 4.68
C SER A 205 -11.81 8.81 4.31
N ALA A 206 -12.39 9.79 5.01
CA ALA A 206 -12.17 11.23 4.74
C ALA A 206 -10.70 11.69 4.83
N LYS A 207 -9.81 10.87 5.44
CA LYS A 207 -8.37 11.14 5.56
C LYS A 207 -7.53 10.46 4.47
N TRP A 208 -8.15 9.70 3.57
CA TRP A 208 -7.41 9.09 2.47
C TRP A 208 -6.93 10.16 1.48
N PRO A 209 -5.78 9.95 0.83
CA PRO A 209 -5.30 10.85 -0.20
C PRO A 209 -6.33 11.01 -1.32
N THR A 210 -6.65 12.24 -1.67
CA THR A 210 -7.47 12.54 -2.84
C THR A 210 -6.70 12.16 -4.10
N VAL A 211 -7.36 11.42 -4.99
CA VAL A 211 -6.82 11.15 -6.33
C VAL A 211 -6.70 12.47 -7.08
N ALA A 212 -5.57 12.66 -7.75
CA ALA A 212 -5.32 13.87 -8.54
C ALA A 212 -6.42 14.06 -9.61
N PRO A 213 -6.82 15.31 -9.93
CA PRO A 213 -7.88 15.58 -10.90
C PRO A 213 -7.69 14.88 -12.25
N GLU A 214 -6.46 14.75 -12.72
CA GLU A 214 -6.09 14.06 -13.96
C GLU A 214 -6.42 12.58 -13.89
N GLY A 215 -6.14 11.93 -12.75
CA GLY A 215 -6.50 10.55 -12.50
C GLY A 215 -8.01 10.34 -12.51
N LEU A 216 -8.76 11.25 -11.87
CA LEU A 216 -10.24 11.22 -11.85
C LEU A 216 -10.85 11.38 -13.25
N LYS A 217 -10.27 12.23 -14.11
CA LYS A 217 -10.72 12.40 -15.50
C LYS A 217 -10.60 11.12 -16.34
N MET A 218 -9.67 10.24 -16.02
CA MET A 218 -9.45 8.98 -16.75
C MET A 218 -10.42 7.86 -16.33
N VAL A 219 -11.02 7.95 -15.13
CA VAL A 219 -11.86 6.91 -14.53
C VAL A 219 -13.04 6.52 -15.41
N PRO A 220 -13.83 7.43 -16.01
CA PRO A 220 -14.95 7.04 -16.87
C PRO A 220 -14.52 6.18 -18.06
N GLY A 221 -13.34 6.46 -18.64
CA GLY A 221 -12.79 5.67 -19.75
C GLY A 221 -12.48 4.24 -19.34
N PHE A 222 -11.89 4.05 -18.15
CA PHE A 222 -11.59 2.74 -17.59
C PHE A 222 -12.86 1.96 -17.22
N VAL A 223 -13.85 2.64 -16.64
CA VAL A 223 -15.12 2.02 -16.22
C VAL A 223 -15.91 1.51 -17.42
N LYS A 224 -15.93 2.27 -18.52
CA LYS A 224 -16.67 1.90 -19.74
C LYS A 224 -16.15 0.62 -20.38
N LYS A 225 -14.83 0.37 -20.31
CA LYS A 225 -14.18 -0.80 -20.88
C LYS A 225 -14.67 -2.11 -20.26
N ASP A 226 -14.96 -2.10 -18.95
CA ASP A 226 -15.30 -3.28 -18.16
C ASP A 226 -16.61 -3.09 -17.38
N THR A 227 -17.62 -2.47 -18.01
CA THR A 227 -18.89 -2.06 -17.38
C THR A 227 -19.54 -3.13 -16.49
N PRO A 228 -19.66 -4.41 -16.91
CA PRO A 228 -20.30 -5.46 -16.09
C PRO A 228 -19.56 -5.76 -14.78
N CYS A 229 -18.24 -5.52 -14.71
CA CYS A 229 -17.45 -5.80 -13.51
C CYS A 229 -17.81 -4.87 -12.33
N TRP A 230 -18.31 -3.67 -12.62
CA TRP A 230 -18.58 -2.64 -11.61
C TRP A 230 -19.96 -2.75 -10.98
N GLU A 231 -20.85 -3.61 -11.49
CA GLU A 231 -22.17 -3.85 -10.91
C GLU A 231 -22.09 -4.41 -9.49
N PHE A 232 -21.00 -5.11 -9.17
CA PHE A 232 -20.75 -5.69 -7.85
C PHE A 232 -20.05 -4.76 -6.87
N ALA A 233 -19.59 -3.60 -7.33
CA ALA A 233 -18.82 -2.70 -6.47
C ALA A 233 -19.74 -1.91 -5.52
N PRO A 234 -19.33 -1.67 -4.26
CA PRO A 234 -20.19 -1.01 -3.27
C PRO A 234 -20.43 0.48 -3.58
N PHE A 235 -19.53 1.11 -4.33
CA PHE A 235 -19.65 2.49 -4.79
C PHE A 235 -19.42 2.56 -6.30
N ASP A 236 -20.08 3.50 -6.95
CA ASP A 236 -19.78 3.83 -8.33
C ASP A 236 -18.40 4.49 -8.43
N PRO A 237 -17.47 3.96 -9.25
CA PRO A 237 -16.10 4.48 -9.33
C PRO A 237 -16.00 5.93 -9.84
N VAL A 238 -16.97 6.38 -10.64
CA VAL A 238 -16.98 7.73 -11.25
C VAL A 238 -17.63 8.73 -10.30
N THR A 239 -18.85 8.45 -9.87
CA THR A 239 -19.68 9.37 -9.08
C THR A 239 -19.47 9.25 -7.57
N LYS A 240 -18.81 8.16 -7.13
CA LYS A 240 -18.60 7.81 -5.71
C LYS A 240 -19.87 7.56 -4.90
N GLN A 241 -21.02 7.51 -5.57
CA GLN A 241 -22.28 7.22 -4.92
C GLN A 241 -22.35 5.75 -4.54
N ARG A 242 -22.88 5.47 -3.35
CA ARG A 242 -23.10 4.09 -2.90
C ARG A 242 -24.11 3.41 -3.82
N ARG A 243 -23.77 2.24 -4.33
CA ARG A 243 -24.68 1.43 -5.15
C ARG A 243 -25.68 0.70 -4.25
N PRO A 244 -26.91 0.46 -4.72
CA PRO A 244 -27.86 -0.38 -3.98
C PRO A 244 -27.25 -1.75 -3.76
N THR A 245 -27.36 -2.30 -2.55
CA THR A 245 -26.93 -3.68 -2.30
C THR A 245 -27.71 -4.60 -3.25
N PRO A 246 -27.05 -5.43 -4.07
CA PRO A 246 -27.76 -6.36 -4.94
C PRO A 246 -28.68 -7.22 -4.09
N SER A 247 -29.99 -7.18 -4.37
CA SER A 247 -30.92 -8.08 -3.70
C SER A 247 -30.52 -9.51 -4.05
N PRO A 248 -30.46 -10.45 -3.09
CA PRO A 248 -30.23 -11.85 -3.44
C PRO A 248 -31.28 -12.25 -4.47
N ALA A 249 -30.82 -12.79 -5.61
CA ALA A 249 -31.69 -13.30 -6.65
C ALA A 249 -32.65 -14.30 -6.00
N ARG A 250 -33.96 -14.03 -6.11
CA ARG A 250 -35.01 -14.92 -5.61
C ARG A 250 -35.09 -16.19 -6.45
#